data_AF-X1TL64-F1
#
_entry.id   AF-X1TL64-F1
#
_cell.length_a   1.000
_cell.length_b   1.000
_cell.length_c   1.000
_cell.angle_alpha   90.00
_cell.angle_beta   90.00
_cell.angle_gamma   90.00
#
_symmetry.space_group_name_H-M   'P 1'
#
loop_
_entity.id
_entity.type
_entity.pdbx_description
1 polymer ?
#
loop_
_entity_poly.entity_id
_entity_poly.type
_entity_poly.pdbx_seq_one_letter_code
_entity_poly.pdbx_strand_id
1 'polypeptide(L)'
;GEPITLIVRPGMAAVVQERHPDRSAEPRPERDEGCSRPSLPVNPEQVEAGLWLNGAALWDETAWDRLGSVQGFVGTGDRIAGGNLTADQSRQFYQHLRAGTMPNVSPTTAESPKLLRYLWDHFLANAEQLAADFDRWCRGRATTDFPHRVHVVGDGGVCLGKDVTIDPFVVLDTREGPICVDEGTTVGSHSVITGPCYIGPKCRVRSFSFLEEVSLGPGCRVMGRVESTIMQGYSNKQHYGFLGHAYLGSWVNLAAGTTNSDLKNNYGVVKVTVNGHSVNTGSRFVGCFIG
;
A
#
# COMPACT_ATOMS: atom_id res chain seq x y z
N GLY A 1 -16.08 -13.74 -22.78
CA GLY A 1 -15.26 -14.21 -21.66
C GLY A 1 -14.77 -12.99 -20.94
N GLU A 2 -14.96 -12.91 -19.62
CA GLU A 2 -14.37 -11.82 -18.85
C GLU A 2 -12.83 -11.91 -18.95
N PRO A 3 -12.12 -10.79 -19.13
CA PRO A 3 -10.67 -10.80 -19.19
C PRO A 3 -10.10 -11.34 -17.87
N ILE A 4 -9.30 -12.40 -17.96
CA ILE A 4 -8.55 -12.93 -16.82
C ILE A 4 -7.41 -11.94 -16.54
N THR A 5 -7.48 -11.25 -15.40
CA THR A 5 -6.40 -10.38 -14.92
C THR A 5 -5.29 -11.26 -14.33
N LEU A 6 -4.15 -11.35 -15.01
CA LEU A 6 -2.96 -11.98 -14.46
C LEU A 6 -2.04 -10.91 -13.86
N ILE A 7 -1.91 -10.91 -12.53
CA ILE A 7 -0.99 -10.04 -11.82
C ILE A 7 0.38 -10.71 -11.80
N VAL A 8 1.32 -10.19 -12.59
CA VAL A 8 2.72 -10.64 -12.59
C VAL A 8 3.53 -9.71 -11.71
N ARG A 9 4.18 -10.25 -10.68
CA ARG A 9 4.93 -9.48 -9.68
C ARG A 9 6.43 -9.48 -9.98
N PRO A 10 7.08 -8.32 -10.14
CA PRO A 10 8.51 -8.16 -9.94
C PRO A 10 8.78 -7.71 -8.50
N GLY A 11 9.64 -8.46 -7.79
CA GLY A 11 10.30 -8.04 -6.54
C GLY A 11 9.41 -7.83 -5.31
N MET A 12 9.27 -8.87 -4.48
CA MET A 12 8.80 -8.86 -3.07
C MET A 12 7.79 -7.75 -2.69
N ALA A 13 6.48 -8.00 -2.64
CA ALA A 13 5.89 -8.92 -1.69
C ALA A 13 4.95 -9.90 -2.40
N ALA A 14 5.31 -11.18 -2.43
CA ALA A 14 4.29 -12.21 -2.31
C ALA A 14 3.77 -12.09 -0.87
N VAL A 15 2.46 -11.95 -0.69
CA VAL A 15 1.85 -12.59 0.46
C VAL A 15 2.14 -14.06 0.23
N VAL A 16 3.14 -14.55 0.95
CA VAL A 16 3.36 -15.98 1.05
C VAL A 16 2.14 -16.48 1.80
N GLN A 17 1.32 -17.32 1.17
CA GLN A 17 0.55 -18.28 1.95
C GLN A 17 1.57 -19.24 2.55
N GLU A 18 2.23 -18.79 3.61
CA GLU A 18 3.25 -19.56 4.30
C GLU A 18 2.48 -20.58 5.13
N ARG A 19 2.33 -21.79 4.58
CA ARG A 19 2.11 -22.98 5.40
C ARG A 19 3.38 -23.19 6.21
N HIS A 20 3.46 -22.55 7.37
CA HIS A 20 4.39 -23.00 8.39
C HIS A 20 3.87 -24.30 9.01
N PRO A 21 4.72 -25.32 9.18
CA PRO A 21 4.36 -26.54 9.87
C PRO A 21 4.16 -26.23 11.36
N ASP A 22 2.98 -26.61 11.84
CA ASP A 22 2.61 -26.84 13.24
C ASP A 22 3.24 -25.94 14.32
N ARG A 23 2.50 -24.91 14.74
CA ARG A 23 2.70 -24.28 16.05
C ARG A 23 1.36 -24.08 16.72
N SER A 24 1.12 -24.88 17.75
CA SER A 24 0.03 -24.79 18.70
C SER A 24 0.01 -23.44 19.43
N ALA A 25 -0.76 -22.48 18.93
CA ALA A 25 -1.27 -21.33 19.68
C ALA A 25 -2.46 -20.75 18.90
N GLU A 26 -3.57 -20.49 19.62
CA GLU A 26 -4.88 -19.92 19.25
C GLU A 26 -5.22 -19.67 17.76
N PRO A 27 -6.46 -20.00 17.32
CA PRO A 27 -6.85 -19.84 15.92
C PRO A 27 -6.71 -18.37 15.49
N ARG A 28 -5.73 -18.09 14.62
CA ARG A 28 -5.63 -16.81 13.92
C ARG A 28 -6.95 -16.62 13.15
N PRO A 29 -7.58 -15.43 13.20
CA PRO A 29 -8.72 -15.15 12.35
C PRO A 29 -8.35 -15.47 10.90
N GLU A 30 -9.29 -16.06 10.16
CA GLU A 30 -9.12 -16.44 8.76
C GLU A 30 -8.41 -15.29 8.02
N ARG A 31 -7.33 -15.64 7.31
CA ARG A 31 -6.45 -14.72 6.59
C ARG A 31 -7.24 -14.02 5.48
N ASP A 32 -7.96 -12.97 5.83
CA ASP A 32 -8.65 -12.10 4.88
C ASP A 32 -7.65 -11.07 4.35
N GLU A 33 -6.64 -11.59 3.65
CA GLU A 33 -5.56 -10.80 3.07
C GLU A 33 -6.00 -10.27 1.70
N GLY A 34 -6.84 -9.22 1.68
CA GLY A 34 -6.95 -8.18 0.63
C GLY A 34 -7.22 -8.58 -0.84
N CYS A 35 -7.16 -9.85 -1.20
CA CYS A 35 -7.48 -10.39 -2.51
C CYS A 35 -8.78 -11.17 -2.36
N SER A 36 -9.90 -10.47 -2.41
CA SER A 36 -11.27 -10.97 -2.26
C SER A 36 -11.74 -11.90 -3.41
N ARG A 37 -10.80 -12.52 -4.14
CA ARG A 37 -11.09 -13.51 -5.19
C ARG A 37 -10.31 -14.82 -4.94
N PRO A 38 -10.62 -15.55 -3.86
CA PRO A 38 -9.99 -16.84 -3.55
C PRO A 38 -10.25 -17.93 -4.61
N SER A 39 -11.15 -17.69 -5.57
CA SER A 39 -11.45 -18.58 -6.69
C SER A 39 -10.51 -18.43 -7.89
N LEU A 40 -9.67 -17.38 -7.94
CA LEU A 40 -8.75 -17.21 -9.06
C LEU A 40 -7.49 -18.07 -8.85
N PRO A 41 -7.05 -18.82 -9.87
CA PRO A 41 -5.85 -19.64 -9.77
C PRO A 41 -4.61 -18.77 -9.62
N VAL A 42 -3.78 -19.09 -8.62
CA VAL A 42 -2.44 -18.51 -8.47
C VAL A 42 -1.48 -19.33 -9.32
N ASN A 43 -0.71 -18.67 -10.20
CA ASN A 43 0.20 -19.31 -11.14
C ASN A 43 -0.47 -20.43 -11.98
N PRO A 44 -1.56 -20.11 -12.70
CA PRO A 44 -2.34 -21.11 -13.43
C PRO A 44 -1.47 -21.90 -14.40
N GLU A 45 -1.83 -23.15 -14.70
CA GLU A 45 -1.07 -23.94 -15.67
C GLU A 45 -1.17 -23.38 -17.09
N GLN A 46 -2.30 -22.74 -17.40
CA GLN A 46 -2.60 -22.14 -18.70
C GLN A 46 -3.06 -20.69 -18.54
N VAL A 47 -2.76 -19.88 -19.54
CA VAL A 47 -3.14 -18.47 -19.61
C VAL A 47 -3.79 -18.17 -20.95
N GLU A 48 -4.81 -17.31 -20.94
CA GLU A 48 -5.55 -16.88 -22.13
C GLU A 48 -5.21 -15.43 -22.52
N ALA A 49 -5.90 -14.88 -23.50
CA ALA A 49 -5.82 -13.45 -23.82
C ALA A 49 -6.32 -12.62 -22.63
N GLY A 50 -5.73 -11.45 -22.41
CA GLY A 50 -6.18 -10.59 -21.32
C GLY A 50 -5.21 -9.49 -20.92
N LEU A 51 -5.58 -8.84 -19.81
CA LEU A 51 -4.81 -7.78 -19.20
C LEU A 51 -3.80 -8.38 -18.21
N TRP A 52 -2.54 -8.03 -18.43
CA TRP A 52 -1.41 -8.36 -17.60
C TRP A 52 -1.00 -7.11 -16.83
N LEU A 53 -1.10 -7.16 -15.50
CA LEU A 53 -0.78 -6.03 -14.64
C LEU A 53 0.49 -6.32 -13.85
N ASN A 54 1.44 -5.39 -13.90
CA ASN A 54 2.56 -5.40 -12.98
C ASN A 54 2.06 -4.90 -11.61
N GLY A 55 2.21 -5.72 -10.57
CA GLY A 55 1.79 -5.37 -9.21
C GLY A 55 2.57 -4.21 -8.58
N ALA A 56 3.71 -3.81 -9.18
CA ALA A 56 4.50 -2.69 -8.73
C ALA A 56 4.16 -1.38 -9.46
N ALA A 57 3.24 -1.40 -10.43
CA ALA A 57 2.80 -0.20 -11.14
C ALA A 57 1.66 0.49 -10.38
N LEU A 58 1.72 1.82 -10.30
CA LEU A 58 0.64 2.66 -9.79
C LEU A 58 -0.32 3.00 -10.93
N TRP A 59 -1.49 2.34 -10.92
CA TRP A 59 -2.46 2.43 -12.01
C TRP A 59 -3.47 3.54 -11.78
N ASP A 60 -3.37 4.61 -12.57
CA ASP A 60 -4.42 5.64 -12.69
C ASP A 60 -5.36 5.34 -13.86
N GLU A 61 -6.41 6.16 -14.02
CA GLU A 61 -7.40 6.03 -15.11
C GLU A 61 -6.76 6.13 -16.49
N THR A 62 -5.78 7.03 -16.64
CA THR A 62 -5.11 7.23 -17.91
C THR A 62 -4.25 6.02 -18.29
N ALA A 63 -3.57 5.40 -17.34
CA ALA A 63 -2.80 4.17 -17.52
C ALA A 63 -3.72 2.97 -17.81
N TRP A 64 -4.87 2.90 -17.13
CA TRP A 64 -5.89 1.88 -17.35
C TRP A 64 -6.51 1.94 -18.75
N ASP A 65 -6.97 3.11 -19.16
CA ASP A 65 -7.58 3.32 -20.48
C ASP A 65 -6.59 3.01 -21.60
N ARG A 66 -5.33 3.43 -21.43
CA ARG A 66 -4.25 3.11 -22.37
C ARG A 66 -4.03 1.61 -22.51
N LEU A 67 -3.92 0.90 -21.39
CA LEU A 67 -3.76 -0.54 -21.38
C LEU A 67 -4.93 -1.23 -22.12
N GLY A 68 -6.16 -0.78 -21.92
CA GLY A 68 -7.33 -1.33 -22.63
C GLY A 68 -7.35 -1.03 -24.14
N SER A 69 -6.83 0.13 -24.54
CA SER A 69 -6.94 0.66 -25.92
C SER A 69 -5.93 0.11 -26.93
N VAL A 70 -4.78 -0.41 -26.47
CA VAL A 70 -3.68 -0.83 -27.34
C VAL A 70 -3.30 -2.28 -27.07
N GLN A 71 -3.33 -3.14 -28.11
CA GLN A 71 -2.72 -4.46 -27.98
C GLN A 71 -1.19 -4.36 -27.91
N GLY A 72 -0.61 -5.08 -26.96
CA GLY A 72 0.82 -5.09 -26.70
C GLY A 72 1.16 -4.68 -25.27
N PHE A 73 2.41 -4.27 -25.05
CA PHE A 73 2.95 -3.95 -23.74
C PHE A 73 2.94 -2.43 -23.48
N VAL A 74 2.69 -2.04 -22.24
CA VAL A 74 2.79 -0.67 -21.74
C VAL A 74 3.97 -0.60 -20.78
N GLY A 75 4.78 0.46 -20.87
CA GLY A 75 6.04 0.54 -20.15
C GLY A 75 6.92 1.70 -20.58
N THR A 76 8.10 1.83 -19.99
CA THR A 76 9.09 2.84 -20.38
C THR A 76 10.47 2.18 -20.46
N GLY A 77 11.12 2.33 -21.61
CA GLY A 77 12.42 1.70 -21.87
C GLY A 77 12.34 0.17 -21.82
N ASP A 78 13.13 -0.44 -20.94
CA ASP A 78 13.19 -1.88 -20.71
C ASP A 78 12.18 -2.39 -19.67
N ARG A 79 11.31 -1.52 -19.15
CA ARG A 79 10.40 -1.83 -18.04
C ARG A 79 8.97 -1.99 -18.52
N ILE A 80 8.39 -3.15 -18.24
CA ILE A 80 7.00 -3.46 -18.54
C ILE A 80 6.14 -3.15 -17.31
N ALA A 81 5.22 -2.20 -17.46
CA ALA A 81 4.17 -1.93 -16.48
C ALA A 81 2.95 -2.83 -16.67
N GLY A 82 2.64 -3.24 -17.89
CA GLY A 82 1.56 -4.19 -18.15
C GLY A 82 1.44 -4.54 -19.62
N GLY A 83 0.38 -5.26 -20.00
CA GLY A 83 0.03 -5.48 -21.40
C GLY A 83 -1.40 -5.96 -21.62
N ASN A 84 -1.95 -5.65 -22.79
CA ASN A 84 -3.20 -6.23 -23.30
C ASN A 84 -2.83 -7.20 -24.41
N LEU A 85 -2.79 -8.48 -24.07
CA LEU A 85 -2.11 -9.51 -24.84
C LEU A 85 -3.11 -10.49 -25.46
N THR A 86 -2.82 -10.92 -26.69
CA THR A 86 -3.49 -12.07 -27.31
C THR A 86 -3.15 -13.37 -26.57
N ALA A 87 -3.89 -14.45 -26.82
CA ALA A 87 -3.60 -15.75 -26.20
C ALA A 87 -2.19 -16.26 -26.52
N ASP A 88 -1.67 -15.99 -27.73
CA ASP A 88 -0.30 -16.37 -28.11
C ASP A 88 0.75 -15.55 -27.36
N GLN A 89 0.56 -14.22 -27.29
CA GLN A 89 1.44 -13.33 -26.56
C GLN A 89 1.44 -13.64 -25.05
N SER A 90 0.27 -13.88 -24.47
CA SER A 90 0.10 -14.31 -23.08
C SER A 90 0.86 -15.62 -22.81
N ARG A 91 0.72 -16.63 -23.66
CA ARG A 91 1.40 -17.93 -23.49
C ARG A 91 2.91 -17.79 -23.57
N GLN A 92 3.43 -17.04 -24.54
CA GLN A 92 4.86 -16.78 -24.67
C GLN A 92 5.40 -16.02 -23.46
N PHE A 93 4.74 -14.92 -23.07
CA PHE A 93 5.14 -14.12 -21.92
C PHE A 93 5.16 -14.97 -20.63
N TYR A 94 4.13 -15.79 -20.42
CA TYR A 94 4.04 -16.68 -19.25
C TYR A 94 5.15 -17.73 -19.19
N GLN A 95 5.55 -18.30 -20.34
CA GLN A 95 6.67 -19.24 -20.41
C GLN A 95 7.99 -18.59 -19.97
N HIS A 96 8.25 -17.35 -20.39
CA HIS A 96 9.43 -16.61 -19.96
C HIS A 96 9.44 -16.39 -18.44
N LEU A 97 8.31 -15.95 -17.88
CA LEU A 97 8.17 -15.74 -16.44
C LEU A 97 8.39 -17.02 -15.64
N ARG A 98 7.82 -18.15 -16.10
CA ARG A 98 8.07 -19.47 -15.48
C ARG A 98 9.53 -19.91 -15.55
N ALA A 99 10.25 -19.51 -16.59
CA ALA A 99 11.68 -19.75 -16.73
C ALA A 99 12.54 -18.75 -15.93
N GLY A 100 11.95 -17.78 -15.21
CA GLY A 100 12.68 -16.72 -14.52
C GLY A 100 13.36 -15.73 -15.46
N THR A 101 12.87 -15.62 -16.70
CA THR A 101 13.38 -14.72 -17.74
C THR A 101 12.34 -13.67 -18.11
N MET A 102 12.79 -12.60 -18.76
CA MET A 102 11.90 -11.64 -19.40
C MET A 102 12.08 -11.73 -20.91
N PRO A 103 10.99 -11.76 -21.70
CA PRO A 103 11.13 -11.69 -23.15
C PRO A 103 11.64 -10.31 -23.55
N ASN A 104 12.37 -10.26 -24.66
CA ASN A 104 12.78 -8.98 -25.25
C ASN A 104 11.56 -8.34 -25.92
N VAL A 105 10.82 -7.53 -25.17
CA VAL A 105 9.65 -6.80 -25.65
C VAL A 105 9.87 -5.32 -25.47
N SER A 106 9.59 -4.56 -26.51
CA SER A 106 9.57 -3.09 -26.44
C SER A 106 8.16 -2.64 -26.10
N PRO A 107 7.98 -1.76 -25.10
CA PRO A 107 6.70 -1.12 -24.85
C PRO A 107 6.17 -0.42 -26.11
N THR A 108 4.88 -0.57 -26.36
CA THR A 108 4.19 0.06 -27.50
C THR A 108 3.99 1.56 -27.28
N THR A 109 4.09 2.03 -26.04
CA THR A 109 3.94 3.44 -25.66
C THR A 109 5.15 3.94 -24.87
N ALA A 110 5.50 5.22 -24.99
CA ALA A 110 6.61 5.82 -24.25
C ALA A 110 6.24 6.25 -22.81
N GLU A 111 4.95 6.54 -22.57
CA GLU A 111 4.44 6.91 -21.25
C GLU A 111 3.94 5.67 -20.50
N SER A 112 4.40 5.50 -19.27
CA SER A 112 4.04 4.39 -18.37
C SER A 112 3.50 4.91 -17.04
N PRO A 113 2.67 4.14 -16.33
CA PRO A 113 2.43 4.39 -14.92
C PRO A 113 3.75 4.35 -14.14
N LYS A 114 3.78 5.01 -12.98
CA LYS A 114 4.92 4.99 -12.07
C LYS A 114 5.14 3.56 -11.60
N LEU A 115 6.34 3.03 -11.85
CA LEU A 115 6.73 1.70 -11.41
C LEU A 115 7.57 1.81 -10.14
N LEU A 116 7.03 1.31 -9.03
CA LEU A 116 7.75 1.18 -7.77
C LEU A 116 8.81 0.09 -7.92
N ARG A 117 10.04 0.38 -7.50
CA ARG A 117 11.19 -0.53 -7.67
C ARG A 117 11.69 -1.05 -6.34
N TYR A 118 11.56 -0.24 -5.30
CA TYR A 118 12.07 -0.52 -3.99
C TYR A 118 11.02 -0.22 -2.93
N LEU A 119 11.14 -0.85 -1.75
CA LEU A 119 10.19 -0.68 -0.65
C LEU A 119 10.02 0.80 -0.25
N TRP A 120 11.05 1.62 -0.34
CA TRP A 120 10.95 3.05 -0.03
C TRP A 120 10.13 3.83 -1.06
N ASP A 121 10.07 3.38 -2.31
CA ASP A 121 9.26 4.05 -3.32
C ASP A 121 7.77 4.01 -2.93
N HIS A 122 7.34 2.99 -2.18
CA HIS A 122 5.95 2.86 -1.73
C HIS A 122 5.56 3.99 -0.77
N PHE A 123 6.30 4.19 0.33
CA PHE A 123 5.95 5.26 1.26
C PHE A 123 6.24 6.66 0.69
N LEU A 124 7.23 6.81 -0.20
CA LEU A 124 7.49 8.08 -0.90
C LEU A 124 6.41 8.45 -1.92
N ALA A 125 5.68 7.46 -2.45
CA ALA A 125 4.54 7.69 -3.34
C ALA A 125 3.20 7.71 -2.58
N ASN A 126 3.17 7.35 -1.29
CA ASN A 126 1.94 7.06 -0.56
C ASN A 126 0.99 8.25 -0.50
N ALA A 127 1.49 9.43 -0.15
CA ALA A 127 0.69 10.63 -0.02
C ALA A 127 -0.06 10.99 -1.32
N GLU A 128 0.66 10.99 -2.43
CA GLU A 128 0.10 11.24 -3.77
C GLU A 128 -0.96 10.20 -4.15
N GLN A 129 -0.71 8.92 -3.86
CA GLN A 129 -1.66 7.85 -4.18
C GLN A 129 -2.92 7.89 -3.31
N LEU A 130 -2.77 8.16 -2.01
CA LEU A 130 -3.90 8.30 -1.10
C LEU A 130 -4.82 9.46 -1.51
N ALA A 131 -4.25 10.58 -1.96
CA ALA A 131 -5.02 11.69 -2.49
C ALA A 131 -5.75 11.30 -3.79
N ALA A 132 -5.07 10.62 -4.72
CA ALA A 132 -5.65 10.19 -5.98
C ALA A 132 -6.79 9.16 -5.81
N ASP A 133 -6.70 8.28 -4.82
CA ASP A 133 -7.69 7.24 -4.56
C ASP A 133 -8.86 7.69 -3.67
N PHE A 134 -8.82 8.91 -3.12
CA PHE A 134 -9.79 9.38 -2.14
C PHE A 134 -11.24 9.34 -2.65
N ASP A 135 -11.50 9.87 -3.84
CA ASP A 135 -12.87 9.94 -4.38
C ASP A 135 -13.47 8.55 -4.62
N ARG A 136 -12.61 7.61 -5.06
CA ARG A 136 -12.98 6.20 -5.27
C ARG A 136 -13.34 5.54 -3.96
N TRP A 137 -12.54 5.80 -2.92
CA TRP A 137 -12.81 5.32 -1.57
C TRP A 137 -14.13 5.87 -1.02
N CYS A 138 -14.33 7.18 -1.14
CA CYS A 138 -15.54 7.87 -0.70
C CYS A 138 -16.79 7.49 -1.51
N ARG A 139 -16.62 6.82 -2.66
CA ARG A 139 -17.67 6.62 -3.67
C ARG A 139 -18.39 7.95 -3.98
N GLY A 140 -17.59 9.01 -4.09
CA GLY A 140 -18.04 10.39 -4.33
C GLY A 140 -18.77 11.07 -3.17
N ARG A 141 -18.74 10.53 -1.94
CA ARG A 141 -19.41 11.13 -0.77
C ARG A 141 -18.50 11.20 0.44
N ALA A 142 -17.88 12.37 0.64
CA ALA A 142 -17.19 12.69 1.87
C ALA A 142 -18.16 12.79 3.06
N THR A 143 -17.66 12.49 4.25
CA THR A 143 -18.38 12.63 5.52
C THR A 143 -18.50 14.10 5.88
N THR A 144 -19.73 14.55 6.14
CA THR A 144 -20.04 15.93 6.52
C THR A 144 -20.58 16.07 7.94
N ASP A 145 -20.95 14.96 8.58
CA ASP A 145 -21.43 14.92 9.96
C ASP A 145 -20.45 14.09 10.81
N PHE A 146 -20.05 14.66 11.94
CA PHE A 146 -18.99 14.10 12.78
C PHE A 146 -19.45 13.95 14.22
N PRO A 147 -18.89 12.98 14.97
CA PRO A 147 -19.18 12.84 16.39
C PRO A 147 -18.90 14.13 17.17
N HIS A 148 -19.67 14.36 18.23
CA HIS A 148 -19.51 15.53 19.09
C HIS A 148 -18.07 15.66 19.62
N ARG A 149 -17.51 16.87 19.48
CA ARG A 149 -16.12 17.24 19.88
C ARG A 149 -15.01 16.60 19.05
N VAL A 150 -15.33 16.10 17.85
CA VAL A 150 -14.33 15.91 16.80
C VAL A 150 -14.20 17.22 16.04
N HIS A 151 -12.97 17.65 15.77
CA HIS A 151 -12.72 18.86 14.99
C HIS A 151 -12.04 18.49 13.68
N VAL A 152 -12.55 19.03 12.57
CA VAL A 152 -11.94 18.89 11.25
C VAL A 152 -11.33 20.23 10.87
N VAL A 153 -10.06 20.20 10.46
CA VAL A 153 -9.32 21.36 9.97
C VAL A 153 -9.08 21.17 8.47
N GLY A 154 -9.28 22.21 7.67
CA GLY A 154 -9.11 22.16 6.22
C GLY A 154 -10.34 21.62 5.46
N ASP A 155 -10.20 21.52 4.15
CA ASP A 155 -11.24 21.13 3.18
C ASP A 155 -10.82 19.93 2.30
N GLY A 156 -9.71 19.26 2.63
CA GLY A 156 -9.19 18.10 1.88
C GLY A 156 -10.06 16.85 1.97
N GLY A 157 -11.08 16.84 2.84
CA GLY A 157 -12.09 15.80 2.91
C GLY A 157 -11.79 14.67 3.89
N VAL A 158 -12.84 14.12 4.48
CA VAL A 158 -12.77 12.93 5.36
C VAL A 158 -13.80 11.90 4.90
N CYS A 159 -13.45 10.63 4.94
CA CYS A 159 -14.37 9.52 4.69
C CYS A 159 -14.34 8.54 5.85
N LEU A 160 -15.51 8.32 6.47
CA LEU A 160 -15.70 7.32 7.51
C LEU A 160 -16.51 6.14 6.97
N GLY A 161 -15.95 4.94 7.14
CA GLY A 161 -16.62 3.67 6.87
C GLY A 161 -17.71 3.34 7.89
N LYS A 162 -18.36 2.20 7.68
CA LYS A 162 -19.43 1.72 8.57
C LYS A 162 -18.87 1.38 9.97
N ASP A 163 -19.63 1.67 11.03
CA ASP A 163 -19.28 1.31 12.41
C ASP A 163 -17.92 1.90 12.89
N VAL A 164 -17.45 2.99 12.26
CA VAL A 164 -16.29 3.76 12.73
C VAL A 164 -16.66 4.52 14.00
N THR A 165 -15.78 4.47 15.00
CA THR A 165 -15.90 5.26 16.23
C THR A 165 -14.74 6.23 16.33
N ILE A 166 -15.05 7.52 16.43
CA ILE A 166 -14.05 8.56 16.73
C ILE A 166 -14.42 9.16 18.09
N ASP A 167 -13.52 8.98 19.06
CA ASP A 167 -13.71 9.49 20.41
C ASP A 167 -13.59 11.03 20.45
N PRO A 168 -14.11 11.69 21.50
CA PRO A 168 -13.99 13.14 21.66
C PRO A 168 -12.55 13.64 21.63
N PHE A 169 -12.38 14.89 21.20
CA PHE A 169 -11.11 15.61 21.13
C PHE A 169 -10.10 15.04 20.13
N VAL A 170 -10.57 14.31 19.13
CA VAL A 170 -9.77 13.98 17.95
C VAL A 170 -9.78 15.18 17.00
N VAL A 171 -8.60 15.49 16.45
CA VAL A 171 -8.44 16.46 15.37
C VAL A 171 -8.15 15.69 14.08
N LEU A 172 -8.94 15.94 13.06
CA LEU A 172 -8.74 15.45 11.70
C LEU A 172 -8.26 16.64 10.87
N ASP A 173 -6.97 16.66 10.55
CA ASP A 173 -6.34 17.74 9.82
C ASP A 173 -6.16 17.37 8.35
N THR A 174 -6.98 17.97 7.50
CA THR A 174 -7.05 17.68 6.07
C THR A 174 -6.33 18.72 5.20
N ARG A 175 -5.52 19.61 5.80
CA ARG A 175 -4.84 20.69 5.06
C ARG A 175 -3.82 20.18 4.05
N GLU A 176 -3.14 19.09 4.35
CA GLU A 176 -2.14 18.47 3.47
C GLU A 176 -2.73 17.31 2.64
N GLY A 177 -3.96 16.89 2.91
CA GLY A 177 -4.64 15.87 2.12
C GLY A 177 -5.83 15.19 2.82
N PRO A 178 -6.51 14.28 2.12
CA PRO A 178 -7.71 13.61 2.63
C PRO A 178 -7.46 12.58 3.73
N ILE A 179 -8.48 12.27 4.53
CA ILE A 179 -8.41 11.21 5.55
C ILE A 179 -9.50 10.16 5.31
N CYS A 180 -9.09 8.90 5.18
CA CYS A 180 -9.98 7.75 5.08
C CYS A 180 -9.84 6.86 6.33
N VAL A 181 -10.97 6.56 6.97
CA VAL A 181 -11.05 5.64 8.11
C VAL A 181 -12.06 4.55 7.77
N ASP A 182 -11.61 3.31 7.64
CA ASP A 182 -12.42 2.19 7.18
C ASP A 182 -13.16 1.48 8.33
N GLU A 183 -14.09 0.60 7.95
CA GLU A 183 -15.12 0.03 8.80
C GLU A 183 -14.62 -0.60 10.11
N GLY A 184 -15.40 -0.41 11.17
CA GLY A 184 -15.11 -0.95 12.50
C GLY A 184 -13.84 -0.42 13.16
N THR A 185 -13.21 0.62 12.60
CA THR A 185 -12.03 1.25 13.19
C THR A 185 -12.40 2.17 14.35
N THR A 186 -11.52 2.21 15.35
CA THR A 186 -11.64 3.11 16.50
C THR A 186 -10.47 4.08 16.57
N VAL A 187 -10.77 5.36 16.77
CA VAL A 187 -9.78 6.43 16.97
C VAL A 187 -9.95 7.03 18.36
N GLY A 188 -8.95 6.82 19.21
CA GLY A 188 -8.98 7.25 20.60
C GLY A 188 -8.77 8.76 20.78
N SER A 189 -9.29 9.30 21.88
CA SER A 189 -9.25 10.73 22.21
C SER A 189 -7.85 11.36 22.16
N HIS A 190 -7.82 12.67 21.92
CA HIS A 190 -6.58 13.47 21.89
C HIS A 190 -5.57 13.00 20.82
N SER A 191 -6.06 12.34 19.78
CA SER A 191 -5.27 11.99 18.61
C SER A 191 -5.38 13.08 17.55
N VAL A 192 -4.29 13.27 16.80
CA VAL A 192 -4.26 14.11 15.62
C VAL A 192 -3.97 13.22 14.42
N ILE A 193 -4.86 13.24 13.45
CA ILE A 193 -4.71 12.52 12.19
C ILE A 193 -4.55 13.58 11.11
N THR A 194 -3.38 13.66 10.50
CA THR A 194 -3.05 14.59 9.43
C THR A 194 -3.03 13.86 8.10
N GLY A 195 -3.90 14.26 7.18
CA GLY A 195 -3.95 13.67 5.85
C GLY A 195 -2.73 14.03 4.99
N PRO A 196 -2.49 13.32 3.88
CA PRO A 196 -3.30 12.20 3.39
C PRO A 196 -3.11 10.94 4.24
N CYS A 197 -4.21 10.31 4.69
CA CYS A 197 -4.14 9.11 5.54
C CYS A 197 -5.18 8.07 5.15
N TYR A 198 -4.78 6.80 5.19
CA TYR A 198 -5.69 5.66 5.14
C TYR A 198 -5.53 4.78 6.38
N ILE A 199 -6.62 4.58 7.10
CA ILE A 199 -6.71 3.69 8.25
C ILE A 199 -7.67 2.56 7.89
N GLY A 200 -7.13 1.40 7.53
CA GLY A 200 -7.89 0.23 7.09
C GLY A 200 -8.79 -0.37 8.16
N PRO A 201 -9.56 -1.42 7.82
CA PRO A 201 -10.71 -1.83 8.61
C PRO A 201 -10.29 -2.48 9.92
N LYS A 202 -11.12 -2.33 10.95
CA LYS A 202 -10.93 -2.93 12.29
C LYS A 202 -9.61 -2.50 12.95
N CYS A 203 -9.07 -1.33 12.57
CA CYS A 203 -7.90 -0.78 13.21
C CYS A 203 -8.22 -0.19 14.59
N ARG A 204 -7.19 -0.08 15.43
CA ARG A 204 -7.27 0.62 16.72
C ARG A 204 -6.17 1.65 16.84
N VAL A 205 -6.51 2.90 16.61
CA VAL A 205 -5.66 4.06 16.91
C VAL A 205 -5.90 4.42 18.38
N ARG A 206 -4.88 4.23 19.22
CA ARG A 206 -4.96 4.52 20.66
C ARG A 206 -5.03 6.02 20.89
N SER A 207 -5.53 6.44 22.05
CA SER A 207 -5.48 7.84 22.47
C SER A 207 -4.05 8.39 22.42
N PHE A 208 -3.91 9.70 22.18
CA PHE A 208 -2.61 10.37 22.05
C PHE A 208 -1.76 9.83 20.88
N SER A 209 -2.40 9.51 19.75
CA SER A 209 -1.71 9.15 18.51
C SER A 209 -1.57 10.36 17.59
N PHE A 210 -0.43 10.45 16.91
CA PHE A 210 -0.14 11.45 15.90
C PHE A 210 0.21 10.71 14.61
N LEU A 211 -0.73 10.70 13.66
CA LEU A 211 -0.57 10.00 12.39
C LEU A 211 -0.48 11.03 11.27
N GLU A 212 0.49 10.85 10.37
CA GLU A 212 0.74 11.75 9.24
C GLU A 212 1.20 10.93 8.04
N GLU A 213 0.58 11.10 6.87
CA GLU A 213 0.94 10.37 5.64
C GLU A 213 0.98 8.82 5.76
N VAL A 214 0.08 8.24 6.56
CA VAL A 214 0.09 6.79 6.84
C VAL A 214 -0.91 5.98 6.03
N SER A 215 -0.53 4.74 5.74
CA SER A 215 -1.44 3.69 5.24
C SER A 215 -1.39 2.48 6.16
N LEU A 216 -2.51 2.18 6.81
CA LEU A 216 -2.64 1.05 7.74
C LEU A 216 -3.52 -0.04 7.12
N GLY A 217 -3.00 -1.26 7.04
CA GLY A 217 -3.73 -2.46 6.66
C GLY A 217 -4.74 -2.90 7.73
N PRO A 218 -5.56 -3.92 7.45
CA PRO A 218 -6.63 -4.35 8.34
C PRO A 218 -6.10 -4.78 9.71
N GLY A 219 -6.83 -4.45 10.77
CA GLY A 219 -6.54 -4.93 12.13
C GLY A 219 -5.28 -4.36 12.78
N CYS A 220 -4.65 -3.33 12.19
CA CYS A 220 -3.49 -2.69 12.79
C CYS A 220 -3.84 -2.00 14.11
N ARG A 221 -2.86 -1.92 15.02
CA ARG A 221 -3.03 -1.17 16.27
C ARG A 221 -1.85 -0.22 16.48
N VAL A 222 -2.14 1.07 16.60
CA VAL A 222 -1.11 2.12 16.56
C VAL A 222 -1.25 3.13 17.71
N MET A 223 -0.12 3.68 18.14
CA MET A 223 0.05 4.76 19.12
C MET A 223 1.40 5.48 18.89
N GLY A 224 1.51 6.69 19.41
CA GLY A 224 2.72 7.51 19.31
C GLY A 224 2.72 8.33 18.03
N ARG A 225 3.91 8.72 17.55
CA ARG A 225 4.06 9.40 16.26
C ARG A 225 4.37 8.39 15.17
N VAL A 226 3.54 8.34 14.13
CA VAL A 226 3.72 7.51 12.95
C VAL A 226 3.60 8.40 11.72
N GLU A 227 4.64 8.45 10.90
CA GLU A 227 4.81 9.44 9.82
C GLU A 227 5.29 8.75 8.55
N SER A 228 4.69 9.09 7.40
CA SER A 228 5.06 8.60 6.06
C SER A 228 5.35 7.10 6.05
N THR A 229 4.43 6.30 6.60
CA THR A 229 4.65 4.89 6.92
C THR A 229 3.52 4.02 6.39
N ILE A 230 3.89 2.89 5.80
CA ILE A 230 2.96 1.83 5.38
C ILE A 230 3.08 0.66 6.34
N MET A 231 1.96 0.24 6.93
CA MET A 231 1.85 -0.95 7.75
C MET A 231 0.90 -1.95 7.11
N GLN A 232 1.35 -3.15 6.77
CA GLN A 232 0.46 -4.23 6.34
C GLN A 232 -0.35 -4.79 7.52
N GLY A 233 -1.31 -5.67 7.20
CA GLY A 233 -2.35 -6.12 8.13
C GLY A 233 -1.83 -6.75 9.43
N TYR A 234 -2.57 -6.53 10.51
CA TYR A 234 -2.33 -7.11 11.84
C TYR A 234 -0.99 -6.71 12.49
N SER A 235 -0.39 -5.61 12.04
CA SER A 235 0.83 -5.07 12.63
C SER A 235 0.55 -4.05 13.75
N ASN A 236 1.41 -4.05 14.76
CA ASN A 236 1.19 -3.38 16.04
C ASN A 236 2.37 -2.47 16.41
N LYS A 237 2.07 -1.20 16.69
CA LYS A 237 2.97 -0.20 17.30
C LYS A 237 2.18 0.56 18.37
N GLN A 238 1.87 -0.10 19.48
CA GLN A 238 0.79 0.32 20.40
C GLN A 238 1.19 1.24 21.55
N HIS A 239 2.42 1.74 21.54
CA HIS A 239 2.98 2.53 22.63
C HIS A 239 3.70 3.77 22.09
N TYR A 240 4.15 4.63 23.00
CA TYR A 240 5.00 5.79 22.70
C TYR A 240 6.25 5.42 21.86
N GLY A 241 6.85 6.43 21.24
CA GLY A 241 7.95 6.29 20.29
C GLY A 241 7.60 6.85 18.91
N PHE A 242 8.54 6.75 17.97
CA PHE A 242 8.44 7.32 16.62
C PHE A 242 8.62 6.24 15.55
N LEU A 243 7.75 6.22 14.55
CA LEU A 243 7.90 5.36 13.38
C LEU A 243 7.76 6.23 12.12
N GLY A 244 8.87 6.53 11.46
CA GLY A 244 8.94 7.45 10.32
C GLY A 244 9.52 6.79 9.08
N HIS A 245 8.96 7.11 7.91
CA HIS A 245 9.48 6.69 6.60
C HIS A 245 9.73 5.18 6.52
N ALA A 246 8.74 4.39 6.95
CA ALA A 246 8.90 2.96 7.19
C ALA A 246 7.93 2.10 6.38
N TYR A 247 8.32 0.84 6.18
CA TYR A 247 7.47 -0.20 5.60
C TYR A 247 7.45 -1.42 6.52
N LEU A 248 6.28 -1.74 7.06
CA LEU A 248 6.06 -2.91 7.92
C LEU A 248 5.25 -3.96 7.16
N GLY A 249 5.76 -5.19 7.14
CA GLY A 249 5.03 -6.39 6.74
C GLY A 249 3.89 -6.72 7.69
N SER A 250 3.12 -7.75 7.36
CA SER A 250 2.00 -8.21 8.19
C SER A 250 2.48 -8.86 9.48
N TRP A 251 1.68 -8.79 10.55
CA TRP A 251 1.95 -9.46 11.84
C TRP A 251 3.23 -9.01 12.57
N VAL A 252 3.73 -7.82 12.28
CA VAL A 252 4.87 -7.22 13.00
C VAL A 252 4.39 -6.65 14.33
N ASN A 253 5.13 -6.87 15.42
CA ASN A 253 4.80 -6.30 16.73
C ASN A 253 5.99 -5.53 17.32
N LEU A 254 5.89 -4.20 17.34
CA LEU A 254 6.89 -3.31 17.89
C LEU A 254 6.66 -3.09 19.39
N ALA A 255 7.69 -3.35 20.19
CA ALA A 255 7.68 -3.17 21.63
C ALA A 255 7.48 -1.70 22.05
N ALA A 256 7.20 -1.50 23.34
CA ALA A 256 7.05 -0.15 23.90
C ALA A 256 8.34 0.68 23.74
N GLY A 257 8.19 1.93 23.33
CA GLY A 257 9.32 2.85 23.18
C GLY A 257 10.15 2.65 21.90
N THR A 258 9.76 1.75 20.99
CA THR A 258 10.46 1.59 19.71
C THR A 258 10.45 2.89 18.92
N THR A 259 11.65 3.28 18.46
CA THR A 259 11.89 4.45 17.60
C THR A 259 12.84 4.07 16.47
N ASN A 260 12.66 4.61 15.26
CA ASN A 260 13.68 4.58 14.21
C ASN A 260 14.20 6.00 13.88
N SER A 261 15.39 6.07 13.31
CA SER A 261 15.87 7.27 12.63
C SER A 261 15.52 7.15 11.15
N ASP A 262 15.05 8.23 10.55
CA ASP A 262 14.75 8.35 9.12
C ASP A 262 15.60 9.41 8.41
N LEU A 263 16.23 10.31 9.17
CA LEU A 263 17.13 11.34 8.68
C LEU A 263 18.58 11.10 9.17
N LYS A 264 19.54 11.15 8.25
CA LYS A 264 20.96 11.09 8.60
C LYS A 264 21.41 12.35 9.32
N ASN A 265 22.36 12.21 10.26
CA ASN A 265 22.99 13.34 10.95
C ASN A 265 23.70 14.34 10.02
N ASN A 266 24.08 13.92 8.81
CA ASN A 266 24.71 14.75 7.80
C ASN A 266 23.71 15.30 6.76
N TYR A 267 22.41 15.08 6.93
CA TYR A 267 21.33 15.49 6.01
C TYR A 267 21.50 15.01 4.56
N GLY A 268 22.40 14.06 4.33
CA GLY A 268 22.67 13.48 3.03
C GLY A 268 21.63 12.44 2.63
N VAL A 269 21.61 12.11 1.35
CA VAL A 269 20.70 11.11 0.80
C VAL A 269 20.94 9.73 1.43
N VAL A 270 19.87 9.01 1.75
CA VAL A 270 19.94 7.67 2.34
C VAL A 270 20.38 6.64 1.29
N LYS A 271 21.15 5.65 1.74
CA LYS A 271 21.54 4.52 0.91
C LYS A 271 21.06 3.25 1.62
N VAL A 272 20.48 2.34 0.87
CA VAL A 272 19.95 1.07 1.37
C VAL A 272 20.69 -0.08 0.70
N THR A 273 21.02 -1.13 1.45
CA THR A 273 21.64 -2.32 0.89
C THR A 273 20.58 -3.24 0.32
N VAL A 274 20.62 -3.50 -0.99
CA VAL A 274 19.72 -4.41 -1.71
C VAL A 274 20.56 -5.46 -2.41
N ASN A 275 20.33 -6.74 -2.09
CA ASN A 275 21.09 -7.87 -2.65
C ASN A 275 22.61 -7.71 -2.51
N GLY A 276 23.08 -7.21 -1.36
CA GLY A 276 24.50 -6.96 -1.10
C GLY A 276 25.07 -5.68 -1.73
N HIS A 277 24.29 -4.94 -2.52
CA HIS A 277 24.72 -3.71 -3.18
C HIS A 277 24.14 -2.47 -2.51
N SER A 278 24.97 -1.44 -2.34
CA SER A 278 24.50 -0.14 -1.83
C SER A 278 23.76 0.63 -2.93
N VAL A 279 22.47 0.86 -2.72
CA VAL A 279 21.58 1.58 -3.63
C VAL A 279 21.30 2.97 -3.05
N ASN A 280 21.44 4.01 -3.87
CA ASN A 280 21.04 5.37 -3.52
C ASN A 280 19.52 5.49 -3.64
N THR A 281 18.84 5.93 -2.58
CA THR A 281 17.36 6.05 -2.58
C THR A 281 16.86 7.32 -3.26
N GLY A 282 17.72 8.33 -3.44
CA GLY A 282 17.32 9.65 -3.90
C GLY A 282 16.61 10.51 -2.84
N SER A 283 16.29 9.96 -1.67
CA SER A 283 15.59 10.66 -0.58
C SER A 283 16.51 10.93 0.62
N ARG A 284 16.31 12.09 1.26
CA ARG A 284 16.92 12.41 2.56
C ARG A 284 16.26 11.67 3.72
N PHE A 285 15.01 11.28 3.56
CA PHE A 285 14.21 10.59 4.56
C PHE A 285 13.90 9.16 4.11
N VAL A 286 14.48 8.20 4.83
CA VAL A 286 14.22 6.76 4.69
C VAL A 286 14.50 6.13 6.05
N GLY A 287 13.48 5.51 6.62
CA GLY A 287 13.51 4.86 7.93
C GLY A 287 13.88 3.38 7.85
N CYS A 288 12.95 2.53 8.28
CA CYS A 288 13.17 1.09 8.39
C CYS A 288 12.22 0.26 7.53
N PHE A 289 12.65 -0.96 7.23
CA PHE A 289 11.85 -1.98 6.57
C PHE A 289 11.83 -3.20 7.48
N ILE A 290 10.64 -3.65 7.89
CA ILE A 290 10.49 -4.75 8.86
C ILE A 290 9.52 -5.76 8.26
N GLY A 291 9.99 -6.98 8.03
CA GLY A 291 9.21 -8.09 7.46
C GLY A 291 8.91 -9.17 8.47
#